data_AF-A0A9D6PYU3-F1
#
_entry.id   AF-A0A9D6PYU3-F1
#
_cell.length_a   1.000
_cell.length_b   1.000
_cell.length_c   1.000
_cell.angle_alpha   90.00
_cell.angle_beta   90.00
_cell.angle_gamma   90.00
#
_symmetry.space_group_name_H-M   'P 1'
#
loop_
_entity.id
_entity.type
_entity.pdbx_description
1 polymer ?
#
loop_
_entity_poly.entity_id
_entity_poly.type
_entity_poly.pdbx_seq_one_letter_code
_entity_poly.pdbx_strand_id
1 'polypeptide(L)' 'MPSMVQLRAALKRRASPAKAKTLATFFKTGSGQYAQGDKFLGIPVPAQRVLARSFCALPLKDI' A
#
# COMPACT_ATOMS: atom_id res chain seq x y z
N MET A 1 -18.04 -12.07 2.42
CA MET A 1 -17.00 -11.80 1.41
C MET A 1 -16.37 -10.45 1.72
N PRO A 2 -15.04 -10.36 1.87
CA PRO A 2 -14.39 -9.06 2.02
C PRO A 2 -14.61 -8.21 0.77
N SER A 3 -14.73 -6.89 0.93
CA SER A 3 -14.96 -5.96 -0.19
C SER A 3 -13.78 -5.01 -0.43
N MET A 4 -13.70 -4.48 -1.65
CA MET A 4 -12.71 -3.48 -2.03
C MET A 4 -12.69 -2.26 -1.08
N VAL A 5 -13.87 -1.82 -0.61
CA VAL A 5 -14.00 -0.69 0.32
C VAL A 5 -13.34 -1.01 1.66
N GLN A 6 -13.57 -2.22 2.19
CA GLN A 6 -12.97 -2.67 3.44
C GLN A 6 -11.44 -2.80 3.32
N LEU A 7 -10.94 -3.29 2.18
CA LEU A 7 -9.50 -3.38 1.92
C LEU A 7 -8.84 -2.00 1.90
N ARG A 8 -9.41 -1.03 1.16
CA ARG A 8 -8.91 0.35 1.13
C ARG A 8 -8.90 0.99 2.52
N ALA A 9 -9.96 0.79 3.31
CA ALA A 9 -10.03 1.28 4.68
C ALA A 9 -8.94 0.64 5.57
N ALA A 10 -8.70 -0.67 5.43
CA ALA A 10 -7.68 -1.38 6.18
C ALA A 10 -6.26 -0.92 5.81
N LEU A 11 -5.99 -0.66 4.52
CA LEU A 11 -4.73 -0.08 4.06
C LEU A 11 -4.52 1.33 4.64
N LYS A 12 -5.53 2.21 4.55
CA LYS A 12 -5.47 3.57 5.10
C LYS A 12 -5.18 3.58 6.60
N ARG A 13 -5.82 2.71 7.38
CA ARG A 13 -5.58 2.59 8.84
C ARG A 13 -4.16 2.17 9.20
N ARG A 14 -3.48 1.44 8.31
CA ARG A 14 -2.09 0.96 8.54
C ARG A 14 -1.04 1.83 7.87
N ALA A 15 -1.46 2.86 7.13
CA ALA A 15 -0.55 3.76 6.45
C ALA A 15 0.27 4.58 7.46
N SER A 16 1.53 4.84 7.13
CA SER A 16 2.44 5.64 7.95
C SER A 16 3.08 6.73 7.09
N PRO A 17 2.69 8.01 7.25
CA PRO A 17 3.24 9.12 6.49
C PRO A 17 4.77 9.26 6.66
N ALA A 18 5.28 9.02 7.87
CA ALA A 18 6.71 9.07 8.14
C ALA A 18 7.49 8.03 7.31
N LYS A 19 7.04 6.76 7.33
CA LYS A 19 7.66 5.70 6.51
C LYS A 19 7.44 5.93 5.02
N ALA A 20 6.28 6.44 4.62
CA ALA A 20 6.01 6.79 3.24
C ALA A 20 7.02 7.78 2.68
N LYS A 21 7.37 8.82 3.47
CA LYS A 21 8.41 9.80 3.09
C LYS A 21 9.78 9.13 2.95
N THR A 22 10.19 8.31 3.90
CA THR A 22 11.47 7.58 3.83
C THR A 22 11.56 6.70 2.59
N LEU A 23 10.49 5.95 2.29
CA LEU A 23 10.42 5.08 1.12
C LEU A 23 10.44 5.90 -0.18
N ALA A 24 9.69 7.00 -0.25
CA ALA A 24 9.65 7.88 -1.41
C ALA A 24 11.04 8.47 -1.75
N THR A 25 11.85 8.79 -0.72
CA THR A 25 13.24 9.21 -0.90
C THR A 25 14.14 8.04 -1.33
N PHE A 26 14.03 6.89 -0.67
CA PHE A 26 14.83 5.70 -0.97
C PHE A 26 14.64 5.23 -2.42
N PHE A 27 13.39 5.17 -2.88
CA PHE A 27 13.04 4.76 -4.24
C PHE A 27 13.17 5.87 -5.28
N LYS A 28 13.55 7.10 -4.87
CA LYS A 28 13.76 8.25 -5.75
C LYS A 28 12.53 8.52 -6.62
N THR A 29 11.48 9.02 -5.98
CA THR A 29 10.17 9.31 -6.62
C THR A 29 10.07 10.68 -7.30
N GLY A 30 11.17 11.45 -7.31
CA GLY A 30 11.23 12.76 -7.94
C GLY A 30 11.14 12.70 -9.47
N SER A 31 10.96 13.88 -10.10
CA SER A 31 10.96 13.99 -11.56
C SER A 31 12.29 13.54 -12.16
N GLY A 32 12.24 12.73 -13.22
CA GLY A 32 13.41 12.15 -13.89
C GLY A 32 14.10 11.02 -13.11
N GLN A 33 13.51 10.54 -12.01
CA GLN A 33 14.09 9.50 -11.18
C GLN A 33 13.39 8.15 -11.37
N TYR A 34 13.96 7.10 -10.74
CA TYR A 34 13.57 5.71 -10.94
C TYR A 34 12.07 5.43 -10.75
N ALA A 35 11.51 5.87 -9.62
CA ALA A 35 10.11 5.64 -9.28
C ALA A 35 9.28 6.92 -9.45
N GLN A 36 9.57 7.72 -10.48
CA GLN A 36 8.91 9.00 -10.71
C GLN A 36 7.38 8.84 -10.66
N GLY A 37 6.74 9.59 -9.76
CA GLY A 37 5.27 9.63 -9.63
C GLY A 37 4.68 8.59 -8.67
N ASP A 38 5.46 7.63 -8.18
CA ASP A 38 4.98 6.65 -7.21
C ASP A 38 4.62 7.28 -5.86
N LYS A 39 3.54 6.78 -5.25
CA LYS A 39 3.07 7.20 -3.93
C LYS A 39 3.09 6.04 -2.95
N PHE A 40 3.82 6.21 -1.86
CA PHE A 40 3.94 5.20 -0.82
C PHE A 40 2.92 5.41 0.29
N LEU A 41 2.32 4.31 0.78
CA LEU A 41 1.50 4.31 2.01
C LEU A 41 2.34 4.08 3.28
N GLY A 42 3.61 3.70 3.15
CA GLY A 42 4.48 3.45 4.31
C GLY A 42 4.16 2.16 5.09
N ILE A 43 3.46 1.21 4.45
CA ILE A 43 3.08 -0.06 5.07
C ILE A 43 4.22 -1.07 4.83
N PRO A 44 4.85 -1.65 5.87
CA PRO A 44 5.95 -2.59 5.69
C PRO A 44 5.44 -3.94 5.17
N VAL A 45 6.30 -4.67 4.44
CA VAL A 45 5.96 -5.94 3.77
C VAL A 45 5.30 -6.98 4.70
N PRO A 46 5.78 -7.21 5.94
CA PRO A 46 5.10 -8.15 6.85
C PRO A 46 3.63 -7.79 7.12
N ALA A 47 3.32 -6.49 7.28
CA ALA A 47 1.95 -6.04 7.50
C ALA A 47 1.09 -6.17 6.23
N GLN A 48 1.67 -5.97 5.04
CA GLN A 48 0.99 -6.21 3.76
C GLN A 48 0.63 -7.69 3.60
N ARG A 49 1.54 -8.61 3.93
CA ARG A 49 1.29 -10.07 3.85
C ARG A 49 0.13 -10.51 4.74
N VAL A 50 0.03 -9.94 5.95
CA VAL A 50 -1.11 -10.19 6.86
C VAL A 50 -2.42 -9.70 6.24
N LEU A 51 -2.44 -8.47 5.72
CA LEU A 51 -3.63 -7.94 5.04
C LEU A 51 -4.03 -8.79 3.83
N ALA A 52 -3.08 -9.15 2.95
CA ALA A 52 -3.36 -9.97 1.77
C ALA A 52 -4.01 -11.31 2.16
N ARG A 53 -3.54 -11.94 3.25
CA ARG A 53 -4.14 -13.18 3.77
C ARG A 53 -5.56 -12.96 4.30
N SER A 54 -5.82 -11.87 5.01
CA SER A 54 -7.17 -11.55 5.53
C SER A 54 -8.18 -11.21 4.43
N PHE A 55 -7.72 -10.81 3.25
CA PHE A 55 -8.54 -10.43 2.10
C PHE A 55 -8.40 -11.40 0.93
N CYS A 56 -7.92 -12.64 1.15
CA CYS A 56 -7.66 -13.61 0.08
C CYS A 56 -8.90 -14.04 -0.72
N ALA A 57 -10.09 -13.88 -0.15
CA ALA A 57 -11.37 -14.18 -0.78
C ALA A 57 -12.02 -12.95 -1.46
N LEU A 58 -11.24 -11.91 -1.79
CA LEU A 58 -11.75 -10.77 -2.56
C LEU A 58 -12.19 -11.25 -3.95
N PRO A 59 -13.39 -10.88 -4.43
CA PRO A 59 -13.82 -11.20 -5.79
C PRO A 59 -12.86 -10.61 -6.83
N LEU A 60 -12.64 -11.31 -7.95
CA LEU A 60 -11.76 -10.80 -9.03
C LEU A 60 -12.24 -9.46 -9.59
N LYS A 61 -13.56 -9.21 -9.61
CA LYS A 61 -14.15 -7.92 -10.01
C LYS A 61 -13.77 -6.73 -9.11
N ASP A 62 -13.23 -7.01 -7.91
CA ASP A 62 -12.81 -6.03 -6.91
C ASP A 62 -11.27 -5.82 -6.92
N ILE A 63 -10.56 -6.39 -7.91
CA ILE A 63 -9.10 -6.26 -8.13
C ILE A 63 -8.89 -5.56 -9.48
#